data_AF-A0A327VNU8-F1
#
_entry.id   AF-A0A327VNU8-F1
#
_cell.length_a   1.000
_cell.length_b   1.000
_cell.length_c   1.000
_cell.angle_alpha   90.00
_cell.angle_beta   90.00
_cell.angle_gamma   90.00
#
_symmetry.space_group_name_H-M   'P 1'
#
loop_
_entity.id
_entity.type
_entity.pdbx_description
1 polymer ?
#
loop_
_entity_poly.entity_id
_entity_poly.type
_entity_poly.pdbx_seq_one_letter_code
_entity_poly.pdbx_strand_id
1 'polypeptide(L)'
;MSSYSRKQPVRRSVEPRVAVHHPNLQSVRDGIPPAPDACAAAPSGAVLPAQVPAELLAVVEEFARHMNRHLAEAVRVGGQYANCRGEWQRLVLYALTDSLAYNSLVVGTIAAYLQQHEIDDDLLRRHLQSPSPDRYVTQEALDLLAGLLGSLPANAPEREAVEPTWTSIGRQIAQRAAP
;
A
#
# COMPACT_ATOMS: atom_id res chain seq x y z
N MET A 1 42.92 37.04 24.97
CA MET A 1 42.61 36.15 23.83
C MET A 1 41.27 35.51 24.12
N SER A 2 40.21 35.93 23.43
CA SER A 2 38.82 35.51 23.72
C SER A 2 38.43 34.35 22.81
N SER A 3 38.18 33.18 23.39
CA SER A 3 37.79 31.95 22.69
C SER A 3 36.27 31.87 22.56
N TYR A 4 35.75 32.24 21.38
CA TYR A 4 34.35 32.02 21.04
C TYR A 4 34.11 30.52 20.71
N SER A 5 33.49 29.79 21.63
CA SER A 5 32.88 28.49 21.33
C SER A 5 31.61 28.68 20.50
N ARG A 6 31.68 28.32 19.21
CA ARG A 6 30.57 28.32 18.27
C ARG A 6 29.62 27.16 18.62
N LYS A 7 28.50 27.48 19.28
CA LYS A 7 27.41 26.51 19.50
C LYS A 7 26.83 26.10 18.14
N GLN A 8 27.03 24.85 17.75
CA GLN A 8 26.33 24.26 16.60
C GLN A 8 24.82 24.21 16.92
N PRO A 9 23.94 24.60 15.98
CA PRO A 9 22.52 24.40 16.16
C PRO A 9 22.21 22.91 16.05
N VAL A 10 21.76 22.34 17.17
CA VAL A 10 21.15 21.01 17.24
C VAL A 10 20.03 20.97 16.21
N ARG A 11 20.17 20.13 15.17
CA ARG A 11 19.07 19.83 14.24
C ARG A 11 17.92 19.27 15.06
N ARG A 12 16.87 20.06 15.20
CA ARG A 12 15.60 19.65 15.81
C ARG A 12 15.02 18.57 14.90
N SER A 13 15.08 17.32 15.35
CA SER A 13 14.32 16.23 14.73
C SER A 13 12.85 16.62 14.78
N VAL A 14 12.29 17.02 13.64
CA VAL A 14 10.86 17.23 13.51
C VAL A 14 10.27 15.83 13.53
N GLU A 15 9.74 15.41 14.68
CA GLU A 15 8.94 14.20 14.75
C GLU A 15 7.79 14.34 13.74
N PRO A 16 7.59 13.35 12.85
CA PRO A 16 6.47 13.40 11.93
C PRO A 16 5.18 13.46 12.75
N ARG A 17 4.37 14.49 12.52
CA ARG A 17 3.03 14.58 13.13
C ARG A 17 2.22 13.40 12.62
N VAL A 18 1.95 12.43 13.49
CA VAL A 18 1.01 11.34 13.21
C VAL A 18 -0.33 11.98 12.87
N ALA A 19 -0.94 11.58 11.75
CA ALA A 19 -2.26 12.05 11.36
C ALA A 19 -3.26 11.83 12.51
N VAL A 20 -4.14 12.80 12.74
CA VAL A 20 -5.11 12.77 13.86
C VAL A 20 -5.94 11.50 13.78
N HIS A 21 -5.88 10.68 14.83
CA HIS A 21 -6.69 9.47 14.95
C HIS A 21 -8.16 9.86 15.15
N HIS A 22 -9.02 9.47 14.21
CA HIS A 22 -10.47 9.63 14.35
C HIS A 22 -11.08 8.32 14.86
N PRO A 23 -11.61 8.27 16.10
CA PRO A 23 -12.16 7.04 16.67
C PRO A 23 -13.31 6.47 15.83
N ASN A 24 -14.08 7.33 15.15
CA ASN A 24 -15.15 6.91 14.24
C ASN A 24 -14.63 6.20 12.97
N LEU A 25 -13.38 6.44 12.55
CA LEU A 25 -12.80 5.70 11.43
C LEU A 25 -12.32 4.32 11.85
N GLN A 26 -11.96 4.13 13.12
CA GLN A 26 -11.59 2.81 13.64
C GLN A 26 -12.79 1.86 13.61
N SER A 27 -13.95 2.30 14.11
CA SER A 27 -15.16 1.46 14.09
C SER A 27 -15.62 1.09 12.68
N VAL A 28 -15.45 2.01 11.71
CA VAL A 28 -15.70 1.71 10.29
C VAL A 28 -14.76 0.61 9.80
N ARG A 29 -13.46 0.71 10.07
CA ARG A 29 -12.47 -0.30 9.66
C ARG A 29 -12.71 -1.65 10.29
N ASP A 30 -13.03 -1.67 11.59
CA ASP A 30 -13.31 -2.89 12.32
C ASP A 30 -14.50 -3.65 11.71
N GLY A 31 -15.48 -2.93 11.17
CA GLY A 31 -16.65 -3.49 10.48
C GLY A 31 -16.42 -3.96 9.03
N ILE A 32 -15.31 -3.63 8.38
CA ILE A 32 -15.04 -4.07 6.98
C ILE A 32 -14.50 -5.49 7.01
N PRO A 33 -15.19 -6.53 6.53
CA PRO A 33 -14.67 -7.90 6.58
C PRO A 33 -13.29 -8.02 5.92
N PRO A 34 -12.45 -8.99 6.32
CA PRO A 34 -11.23 -9.30 5.57
C PRO A 34 -11.54 -9.55 4.09
N ALA A 35 -10.53 -9.35 3.24
CA ALA A 35 -10.64 -9.74 1.85
C ALA A 35 -11.03 -11.24 1.76
N PRO A 36 -11.93 -11.64 0.85
CA PRO A 36 -12.37 -13.05 0.72
C PRO A 36 -11.20 -14.03 0.58
N ASP A 37 -10.13 -13.58 -0.09
CA ASP A 37 -8.91 -14.36 -0.34
C ASP A 37 -7.74 -13.85 0.52
N ALA A 38 -8.04 -13.33 1.71
CA ALA A 38 -7.02 -12.94 2.69
C ALA A 38 -6.16 -14.16 3.06
N CYS A 39 -4.84 -14.00 2.99
CA CYS A 39 -3.90 -15.06 3.29
C CYS A 39 -2.62 -14.51 3.94
N ALA A 40 -1.96 -15.35 4.74
CA ALA A 40 -0.64 -15.00 5.27
C ALA A 40 0.43 -15.11 4.17
N ALA A 41 1.33 -14.14 4.10
CA ALA A 41 2.49 -14.24 3.23
C ALA A 41 3.49 -15.26 3.81
N ALA A 42 3.98 -16.17 2.97
CA ALA A 42 4.99 -17.14 3.37
C ALA A 42 6.32 -16.42 3.74
N PRO A 43 7.03 -16.84 4.80
CA PRO A 43 8.29 -16.23 5.18
C PRO A 43 9.34 -16.40 4.07
N SER A 44 10.09 -15.33 3.81
CA SER A 44 11.16 -15.33 2.80
C SER A 44 12.47 -15.93 3.35
N GLY A 45 12.66 -15.93 4.68
CA GLY A 45 13.92 -16.28 5.33
C GLY A 45 15.02 -15.21 5.16
N ALA A 46 14.74 -14.15 4.42
CA ALA A 46 15.60 -12.99 4.28
C ALA A 46 15.48 -12.06 5.49
N VAL A 47 16.61 -11.51 5.93
CA VAL A 47 16.63 -10.49 6.98
C VAL A 47 16.06 -9.18 6.42
N LEU A 48 15.19 -8.51 7.17
CA LEU A 48 14.65 -7.21 6.77
C LEU A 48 15.79 -6.23 6.48
N PRO A 49 15.86 -5.66 5.27
CA PRO A 49 16.89 -4.69 4.95
C PRO A 49 16.75 -3.45 5.84
N ALA A 50 17.90 -2.86 6.23
CA ALA A 50 17.93 -1.66 7.05
C ALA A 50 17.33 -0.43 6.35
N GLN A 51 17.26 -0.46 5.01
CA GLN A 51 16.65 0.57 4.18
C GLN A 51 15.40 -0.01 3.52
N VAL A 52 14.37 0.82 3.36
CA VAL A 52 13.16 0.44 2.61
C VAL A 52 13.54 0.29 1.13
N PRO A 53 13.21 -0.84 0.48
CA PRO A 53 13.42 -1.03 -0.95
C PRO A 53 12.80 0.12 -1.78
N ALA A 54 13.54 0.60 -2.79
CA ALA A 54 13.09 1.71 -3.63
C ALA A 54 11.79 1.38 -4.37
N GLU A 55 11.59 0.11 -4.70
CA GLU A 55 10.41 -0.44 -5.37
C GLU A 55 9.16 -0.29 -4.49
N LEU A 56 9.28 -0.46 -3.16
CA LEU A 56 8.18 -0.22 -2.24
C LEU A 56 7.82 1.26 -2.12
N LEU A 57 8.81 2.15 -2.22
CA LEU A 57 8.54 3.59 -2.27
C LEU A 57 7.85 3.98 -3.59
N ALA A 58 8.31 3.41 -4.70
CA ALA A 58 7.76 3.66 -6.03
C ALA A 58 6.31 3.18 -6.16
N VAL A 59 5.95 1.99 -5.63
CA VAL A 59 4.56 1.52 -5.68
C VAL A 59 3.64 2.40 -4.84
N VAL A 60 4.09 2.89 -3.68
CA VAL A 60 3.33 3.84 -2.87
C VAL A 60 3.08 5.13 -3.64
N GLU A 61 4.11 5.69 -4.28
CA GLU A 61 3.97 6.92 -5.05
C GLU A 61 3.04 6.74 -6.26
N GLU A 62 3.24 5.67 -7.03
CA GLU A 62 2.45 5.39 -8.24
C GLU A 62 0.98 5.17 -7.88
N PHE A 63 0.69 4.33 -6.89
CA PHE A 63 -0.69 4.04 -6.52
C PHE A 63 -1.35 5.22 -5.80
N ALA A 64 -0.61 6.01 -5.02
CA ALA A 64 -1.13 7.27 -4.47
C ALA A 64 -1.56 8.24 -5.59
N ARG A 65 -0.80 8.30 -6.68
CA ARG A 65 -1.16 9.11 -7.85
C ARG A 65 -2.45 8.60 -8.51
N HIS A 66 -2.60 7.28 -8.66
CA HIS A 66 -3.82 6.67 -9.20
C HIS A 66 -5.04 6.90 -8.30
N MET A 67 -4.94 6.61 -7.00
CA MET A 67 -6.00 6.87 -6.02
C MET A 67 -6.47 8.32 -6.08
N ASN A 68 -5.55 9.28 -6.00
CA ASN A 68 -5.90 10.70 -6.02
C ASN A 68 -6.55 11.12 -7.34
N ARG A 69 -6.14 10.54 -8.48
CA ARG A 69 -6.81 10.78 -9.77
C ARG A 69 -8.26 10.31 -9.74
N HIS A 70 -8.53 9.12 -9.20
CA HIS A 70 -9.89 8.60 -9.08
C HIS A 70 -10.74 9.40 -8.07
N LEU A 71 -10.16 9.83 -6.94
CA LEU A 71 -10.87 10.71 -6.00
C LEU A 71 -11.21 12.07 -6.63
N ALA A 72 -10.28 12.67 -7.37
CA ALA A 72 -10.54 13.91 -8.10
C ALA A 72 -11.63 13.72 -9.16
N GLU A 73 -11.63 12.57 -9.84
CA GLU A 73 -12.67 12.21 -10.81
C GLU A 73 -14.05 12.08 -10.15
N ALA A 74 -14.14 11.42 -8.99
CA ALA A 74 -15.37 11.28 -8.23
C ALA A 74 -16.00 12.64 -7.89
N VAL A 75 -15.17 13.61 -7.45
CA VAL A 75 -15.61 14.99 -7.18
C VAL A 75 -16.10 15.66 -8.46
N ARG A 76 -15.34 15.53 -9.55
CA ARG A 76 -15.63 16.15 -10.84
C ARG A 76 -16.95 15.64 -11.44
N VAL A 77 -17.12 14.31 -11.55
CA VAL A 77 -18.34 13.69 -12.09
C VAL A 77 -19.53 13.89 -11.15
N GLY A 78 -19.29 13.93 -9.84
CA GLY A 78 -20.30 14.23 -8.84
C GLY A 78 -20.94 15.60 -9.04
N GLY A 79 -20.14 16.62 -9.36
CA GLY A 79 -20.64 17.94 -9.73
C GLY A 79 -21.30 17.98 -11.10
N GLN A 80 -20.67 17.35 -12.11
CA GLN A 80 -21.16 17.36 -13.49
C GLN A 80 -22.54 16.70 -13.65
N TYR A 81 -22.79 15.59 -12.94
CA TYR A 81 -24.03 14.81 -13.08
C TYR A 81 -24.99 14.99 -11.90
N ALA A 82 -24.87 16.07 -11.11
CA ALA A 82 -25.69 16.30 -9.91
C ALA A 82 -27.21 16.21 -10.16
N ASN A 83 -27.68 16.54 -11.37
CA ASN A 83 -29.09 16.49 -11.76
C ASN A 83 -29.51 15.15 -12.41
N CYS A 84 -28.59 14.21 -12.60
CA CYS A 84 -28.85 12.89 -13.18
C CYS A 84 -28.44 11.79 -12.18
N ARG A 85 -29.36 11.41 -11.30
CA ARG A 85 -29.10 10.48 -10.18
C ARG A 85 -28.46 9.16 -10.62
N GLY A 86 -28.91 8.58 -11.73
CA GLY A 86 -28.38 7.30 -12.23
C GLY A 86 -26.90 7.39 -12.63
N GLU A 87 -26.57 8.41 -13.42
CA GLU A 87 -25.19 8.64 -13.87
C GLU A 87 -24.29 9.09 -12.73
N TRP A 88 -24.81 9.96 -11.85
CA TRP A 88 -24.12 10.37 -10.63
C TRP A 88 -23.72 9.15 -9.79
N GLN A 89 -24.69 8.28 -9.46
CA GLN A 89 -24.43 7.10 -8.64
C GLN A 89 -23.40 6.19 -9.32
N ARG A 90 -23.59 5.88 -10.61
CA ARG A 90 -22.74 4.97 -11.36
C ARG A 90 -21.29 5.45 -11.40
N LEU A 91 -21.07 6.69 -11.82
CA LEU A 91 -19.73 7.22 -12.05
C LEU A 91 -18.99 7.56 -10.75
N VAL A 92 -19.68 8.12 -9.76
CA VAL A 92 -19.07 8.39 -8.45
C VAL A 92 -18.66 7.07 -7.78
N LEU A 93 -19.53 6.05 -7.79
CA LEU A 93 -19.19 4.77 -7.17
C LEU A 93 -18.05 4.08 -7.89
N TYR A 94 -18.01 4.07 -9.23
CA TYR A 94 -16.86 3.49 -9.97
C TYR A 94 -15.53 4.12 -9.56
N ALA A 95 -15.47 5.45 -9.54
CA ALA A 95 -14.24 6.15 -9.18
C ALA A 95 -13.83 5.90 -7.72
N LEU A 96 -14.79 5.89 -6.78
CA LEU A 96 -14.49 5.60 -5.38
C LEU A 96 -14.05 4.15 -5.16
N THR A 97 -14.66 3.18 -5.85
CA THR A 97 -14.27 1.77 -5.75
C THR A 97 -12.91 1.50 -6.38
N ASP A 98 -12.57 2.15 -7.49
CA ASP A 98 -11.23 2.05 -8.10
C ASP A 98 -10.16 2.60 -7.14
N SER A 99 -10.42 3.76 -6.53
CA SER A 99 -9.51 4.31 -5.51
C SER A 99 -9.37 3.37 -4.31
N LEU A 100 -10.46 2.73 -3.86
CA LEU A 100 -10.43 1.77 -2.77
C LEU A 100 -9.63 0.51 -3.13
N ALA A 101 -9.74 0.03 -4.37
CA ALA A 101 -9.00 -1.14 -4.85
C ALA A 101 -7.48 -0.87 -4.84
N TYR A 102 -7.03 0.27 -5.37
CA TYR A 102 -5.61 0.67 -5.30
C TYR A 102 -5.13 0.83 -3.85
N ASN A 103 -5.98 1.35 -2.95
CA ASN A 103 -5.63 1.47 -1.54
C ASN A 103 -5.44 0.11 -0.88
N SER A 104 -6.38 -0.80 -1.10
CA SER A 104 -6.34 -2.16 -0.55
C SER A 104 -5.11 -2.91 -1.05
N LEU A 105 -4.81 -2.79 -2.35
CA LEU A 105 -3.68 -3.47 -2.97
C LEU A 105 -2.32 -2.96 -2.45
N VAL A 106 -2.14 -1.64 -2.29
CA VAL A 106 -0.87 -1.10 -1.75
C VAL A 106 -0.69 -1.47 -0.28
N VAL A 107 -1.76 -1.43 0.53
CA VAL A 107 -1.72 -1.84 1.94
C VAL A 107 -1.39 -3.33 2.04
N GLY A 108 -2.06 -4.18 1.26
CA GLY A 108 -1.80 -5.61 1.20
C GLY A 108 -0.36 -5.94 0.79
N THR A 109 0.18 -5.22 -0.20
CA THR A 109 1.55 -5.43 -0.69
C THR A 109 2.59 -5.11 0.39
N ILE A 110 2.40 -4.00 1.11
CA ILE A 110 3.29 -3.61 2.21
C ILE A 110 3.14 -4.59 3.39
N ALA A 111 1.91 -4.97 3.74
CA ALA A 111 1.66 -5.95 4.79
C ALA A 111 2.33 -7.29 4.48
N ALA A 112 2.19 -7.79 3.25
CA ALA A 112 2.84 -9.01 2.77
C ALA A 112 4.36 -8.91 2.87
N TYR A 113 4.96 -7.80 2.46
CA TYR A 113 6.40 -7.58 2.58
C TYR A 113 6.88 -7.67 4.03
N LEU A 114 6.15 -7.04 4.96
CA LEU A 114 6.51 -7.07 6.38
C LEU A 114 6.33 -8.47 6.98
N GLN A 115 5.28 -9.21 6.58
CA GLN A 115 5.08 -10.60 6.98
C GLN A 115 6.19 -11.52 6.44
N GLN A 116 6.61 -11.35 5.18
CA GLN A 116 7.72 -12.12 4.59
C GLN A 116 9.04 -11.97 5.35
N HIS A 117 9.21 -10.85 6.07
CA HIS A 117 10.37 -10.55 6.90
C HIS A 117 10.09 -10.73 8.41
N GLU A 118 9.02 -11.47 8.73
CA GLU A 118 8.71 -11.91 10.09
C GLU A 118 8.57 -10.76 11.09
N ILE A 119 8.02 -9.64 10.63
CA ILE A 119 7.62 -8.56 11.53
C ILE A 119 6.53 -9.06 12.47
N ASP A 120 6.70 -8.77 13.76
CA ASP A 120 5.78 -9.16 14.83
C ASP A 120 4.31 -8.83 14.52
N ASP A 121 3.45 -9.82 14.73
CA ASP A 121 2.01 -9.72 14.46
C ASP A 121 1.34 -8.59 15.24
N ASP A 122 1.73 -8.35 16.50
CA ASP A 122 1.15 -7.25 17.29
C ASP A 122 1.59 -5.88 16.76
N LEU A 123 2.80 -5.79 16.21
CA LEU A 123 3.24 -4.60 15.50
C LEU A 123 2.45 -4.40 14.20
N LEU A 124 2.23 -5.46 13.41
CA LEU A 124 1.42 -5.41 12.19
C LEU A 124 -0.04 -5.00 12.48
N ARG A 125 -0.67 -5.57 13.51
CA ARG A 125 -2.02 -5.21 13.95
C ARG A 125 -2.13 -3.72 14.26
N ARG A 126 -1.13 -3.16 14.95
CA ARG A 126 -1.06 -1.73 15.28
C ARG A 126 -0.86 -0.85 14.06
N HIS A 127 0.01 -1.24 13.13
CA HIS A 127 0.28 -0.48 11.90
C HIS A 127 -0.91 -0.49 10.94
N LEU A 128 -1.54 -1.65 10.75
CA LEU A 128 -2.71 -1.83 9.91
C LEU A 128 -4.00 -1.34 10.58
N GLN A 129 -3.96 -1.04 11.87
CA GLN A 129 -5.11 -0.69 12.69
C GLN A 129 -6.23 -1.74 12.53
N SER A 130 -5.82 -3.01 12.57
CA SER A 130 -6.65 -4.19 12.31
C SER A 130 -6.33 -5.28 13.32
N PRO A 131 -7.33 -6.03 13.83
CA PRO A 131 -7.10 -7.20 14.68
C PRO A 131 -6.42 -8.38 13.95
N SER A 132 -6.57 -8.46 12.63
CA SER A 132 -5.94 -9.51 11.80
C SER A 132 -4.81 -8.89 10.96
N PRO A 133 -3.57 -9.44 11.04
CA PRO A 133 -2.41 -8.93 10.31
C PRO A 133 -2.45 -9.25 8.81
N ASP A 134 -3.23 -10.25 8.41
CA ASP A 134 -3.43 -10.77 7.05
C ASP A 134 -4.64 -10.18 6.33
N ARG A 135 -5.47 -9.35 6.99
CA ARG A 135 -6.76 -8.82 6.51
C ARG A 135 -6.74 -8.26 5.08
N TYR A 136 -5.61 -7.65 4.69
CA TYR A 136 -5.44 -6.97 3.40
C TYR A 136 -4.55 -7.73 2.42
N VAL A 137 -3.92 -8.83 2.84
CA VAL A 137 -2.97 -9.59 2.01
C VAL A 137 -3.76 -10.54 1.12
N THR A 138 -3.83 -10.24 -0.18
CA THR A 138 -4.48 -11.09 -1.20
C THR A 138 -3.45 -11.68 -2.16
N GLN A 139 -3.86 -12.62 -3.01
CA GLN A 139 -2.98 -13.16 -4.05
C GLN A 139 -2.46 -12.06 -5.00
N GLU A 140 -3.28 -11.08 -5.36
CA GLU A 140 -2.86 -9.94 -6.19
C GLU A 140 -1.79 -9.09 -5.51
N ALA A 141 -1.89 -8.90 -4.19
CA ALA A 141 -0.87 -8.19 -3.42
C ALA A 141 0.45 -8.97 -3.38
N LEU A 142 0.39 -10.30 -3.24
CA LEU A 142 1.56 -11.18 -3.30
C LEU A 142 2.19 -11.19 -4.69
N ASP A 143 1.38 -11.25 -5.75
CA ASP A 143 1.83 -11.21 -7.14
C ASP A 143 2.49 -9.88 -7.48
N LEU A 144 1.91 -8.77 -7.01
CA LEU A 144 2.47 -7.43 -7.14
C LEU A 144 3.82 -7.34 -6.41
N LEU A 145 3.90 -7.82 -5.18
CA LEU A 145 5.13 -7.85 -4.40
C LEU A 145 6.22 -8.69 -5.07
N ALA A 146 5.87 -9.87 -5.60
CA ALA A 146 6.79 -10.72 -6.34
C ALA A 146 7.37 -9.98 -7.55
N GLY A 147 6.52 -9.28 -8.31
CA GLY A 147 6.94 -8.43 -9.43
C GLY A 147 7.87 -7.29 -9.01
N LEU A 148 7.58 -6.61 -7.90
CA LEU A 148 8.40 -5.52 -7.37
C LEU A 148 9.79 -6.00 -6.95
N LEU A 149 9.89 -7.14 -6.28
CA LEU A 149 11.15 -7.66 -5.75
C LEU A 149 11.91 -8.56 -6.74
N GLY A 150 11.36 -8.79 -7.94
CA GLY A 150 11.95 -9.70 -8.92
C GLY A 150 11.90 -11.17 -8.50
N SER A 151 11.05 -11.52 -7.53
CA SER A 151 10.83 -12.90 -7.09
C SER A 151 9.88 -13.62 -8.05
N LEU A 152 10.13 -14.90 -8.32
CA LEU A 152 9.17 -15.74 -9.02
C LEU A 152 7.96 -16.03 -8.10
N PRO A 153 6.73 -16.11 -8.64
CA PRO A 153 5.57 -16.50 -7.84
C PRO A 153 5.83 -17.87 -7.20
N ALA A 154 5.55 -18.00 -5.90
CA ALA A 154 5.81 -19.23 -5.13
C ALA A 154 5.13 -20.49 -5.72
N ASN A 155 4.11 -20.30 -6.58
CA ASN A 155 3.28 -21.36 -7.15
C ASN A 155 3.34 -21.44 -8.68
N ALA A 156 4.33 -20.86 -9.36
CA ALA A 156 4.42 -20.94 -10.83
C ALA A 156 5.02 -22.29 -11.28
N PRO A 157 4.26 -23.20 -11.91
CA PRO A 157 4.86 -24.38 -12.56
C PRO A 157 5.79 -23.91 -13.69
N GLU A 158 6.98 -24.53 -13.78
CA GLU A 158 8.12 -24.07 -14.60
C GLU A 158 7.90 -23.96 -16.12
N ARG A 159 6.73 -24.30 -16.68
CA ARG A 159 6.48 -24.18 -18.12
C ARG A 159 5.02 -23.79 -18.36
N GLU A 160 4.82 -22.70 -19.11
CA GLU A 160 3.53 -22.18 -19.62
C GLU A 160 2.58 -21.48 -18.64
N ALA A 161 3.03 -21.02 -17.47
CA ALA A 161 2.24 -20.07 -16.68
C ALA A 161 2.26 -18.69 -17.35
N VAL A 162 1.11 -18.22 -17.82
CA VAL A 162 0.91 -16.80 -18.16
C VAL A 162 1.24 -15.99 -16.91
N GLU A 163 2.17 -15.05 -17.03
CA GLU A 163 2.54 -14.18 -15.93
C GLU A 163 1.29 -13.46 -15.36
N PRO A 164 1.05 -13.53 -14.03
CA PRO A 164 -0.04 -12.78 -13.43
C PRO A 164 0.08 -11.29 -13.73
N THR A 165 -1.03 -10.63 -14.05
CA THR A 165 -1.05 -9.21 -14.44
C THR A 165 -0.36 -8.33 -13.40
N TRP A 166 -0.57 -8.61 -12.11
CA TRP A 166 0.03 -7.86 -11.03
C TRP A 166 1.54 -8.07 -10.89
N THR A 167 2.06 -9.25 -11.20
CA THR A 167 3.52 -9.48 -11.29
C THR A 167 4.14 -8.64 -12.39
N SER A 168 3.52 -8.60 -13.58
CA SER A 168 3.98 -7.73 -14.67
C SER A 168 3.95 -6.25 -14.28
N ILE A 169 2.87 -5.79 -13.62
CA ILE A 169 2.76 -4.40 -13.14
C ILE A 169 3.86 -4.09 -12.11
N GLY A 170 4.08 -4.96 -11.13
CA GLY A 170 5.14 -4.80 -10.14
C GLY A 170 6.52 -4.68 -10.78
N ARG A 171 6.82 -5.54 -11.77
CA ARG A 171 8.08 -5.47 -12.52
C ARG A 171 8.25 -4.15 -13.25
N GLN A 172 7.18 -3.65 -13.89
CA GLN A 172 7.23 -2.36 -14.59
C GLN A 172 7.49 -1.20 -13.63
N ILE A 173 6.91 -1.22 -12.43
CA ILE A 173 7.17 -0.22 -11.39
C ILE A 173 8.63 -0.30 -10.94
N ALA A 174 9.13 -1.50 -10.65
CA ALA A 174 10.53 -1.71 -10.25
C ALA A 174 11.53 -1.22 -11.32
N GLN A 175 11.25 -1.49 -12.60
CA GLN A 175 12.07 -1.03 -13.72
C GLN A 175 12.14 0.50 -13.83
N ARG A 176 11.06 1.21 -13.46
CA ARG A 176 11.04 2.69 -13.43
C ARG A 176 11.69 3.26 -12.18
N ALA A 177 11.74 2.48 -11.10
CA ALA A 177 12.36 2.85 -9.82
C ALA A 177 13.88 2.66 -9.82
N ALA A 178 14.41 1.84 -10.73
CA ALA A 178 15.84 1.63 -10.89
C ALA A 178 16.55 2.94 -11.32
N PRO A 179 17.71 3.26 -10.71
CA PRO A 179 18.47 4.48 -10.98
C PRO A 179 19.11 4.52 -12.38
#